data_AF-A0A0C3HJE9-F1
#
_entry.id   AF-A0A0C3HJE9-F1
#
_cell.length_a   1.000
_cell.length_b   1.000
_cell.length_c   1.000
_cell.angle_alpha   90.00
_cell.angle_beta   90.00
_cell.angle_gamma   90.00
#
_symmetry.space_group_name_H-M   'P 1'
#
loop_
_entity.id
_entity.type
_entity.pdbx_description
1 polymer ?
#
loop_
_entity_poly.entity_id
_entity_poly.type
_entity_poly.pdbx_seq_one_letter_code
_entity_poly.pdbx_strand_id
1 'polypeptide(L)'
;MSSQTEIEELVPLHMGRSKPKDSPEHIWVEVTYDGKEESEVLTVPNHWHKDHDEIMEVLEGKIIFYLDGKELLTSAGDPPVLIPRGHVHGFKIIKGQPMRATERTLPAGDFKARFFQDMLQTDGLPGFLLMIRAAYDGDMYISLPGGWKGLDWLFITVVGLIAKPLVAAKPRTLKKMGE
;
A
#
# COMPACT_ATOMS: atom_id res chain seq x y z
N MET A 1 27.57 -5.73 -17.65
CA MET A 1 26.40 -5.31 -18.46
C MET A 1 25.35 -4.83 -17.49
N SER A 2 25.06 -3.53 -17.50
CA SER A 2 24.13 -2.88 -16.57
C SER A 2 22.72 -3.38 -16.86
N SER A 3 22.09 -4.06 -15.90
CA SER A 3 20.64 -4.29 -15.93
C SER A 3 19.98 -2.92 -15.86
N GLN A 4 19.37 -2.47 -16.96
CA GLN A 4 18.63 -1.22 -16.99
C GLN A 4 17.37 -1.41 -16.13
N THR A 5 17.24 -0.64 -15.05
CA THR A 5 15.99 -0.50 -14.32
C THR A 5 14.94 0.06 -15.28
N GLU A 6 13.98 -0.75 -15.70
CA GLU A 6 12.81 -0.23 -16.41
C GLU A 6 11.82 0.28 -15.36
N ILE A 7 11.74 1.60 -15.19
CA ILE A 7 10.70 2.24 -14.39
C ILE A 7 9.50 2.44 -15.33
N GLU A 8 8.45 1.65 -15.14
CA GLU A 8 7.13 1.89 -15.70
C GLU A 8 6.37 2.78 -14.73
N GLU A 9 6.26 4.07 -15.07
CA GLU A 9 5.42 4.97 -14.30
C GLU A 9 3.95 4.57 -14.53
N LEU A 10 3.26 4.15 -13.48
CA LEU A 10 1.81 4.07 -13.45
C LEU A 10 1.29 5.36 -12.81
N VAL A 11 0.12 5.83 -13.16
CA VAL A 11 -0.46 6.96 -12.41
C VAL A 11 -1.18 6.41 -11.17
N PRO A 12 -0.84 6.79 -9.91
CA PRO A 12 0.22 7.70 -9.44
C PRO A 12 1.48 7.01 -8.86
N LEU A 13 1.83 5.80 -9.30
CA LEU A 13 2.82 4.91 -8.72
C LEU A 13 4.00 4.63 -9.65
N HIS A 14 5.23 4.63 -9.15
CA HIS A 14 6.36 4.11 -9.93
C HIS A 14 6.44 2.59 -9.77
N MET A 15 6.34 1.83 -10.86
CA MET A 15 6.69 0.39 -10.89
C MET A 15 8.05 0.22 -11.54
N GLY A 16 9.08 -0.14 -10.79
CA GLY A 16 10.33 -0.60 -11.40
C GLY A 16 10.38 -2.10 -11.61
N ARG A 17 11.09 -2.53 -12.67
CA ARG A 17 11.48 -3.92 -12.94
C ARG A 17 13.00 -4.01 -12.93
N SER A 18 13.58 -4.79 -12.02
CA SER A 18 15.04 -4.99 -12.00
C SER A 18 15.49 -6.45 -11.85
N LYS A 19 14.63 -7.36 -11.36
CA LYS A 19 14.96 -8.77 -11.03
C LYS A 19 13.96 -9.79 -11.65
N PRO A 20 14.22 -11.12 -11.61
CA PRO A 20 13.33 -12.16 -12.15
C PRO A 20 11.89 -12.10 -11.59
N LYS A 21 10.89 -12.60 -12.33
CA LYS A 21 9.44 -12.43 -12.03
C LYS A 21 8.99 -12.88 -10.63
N ASP A 22 9.71 -13.82 -10.04
CA ASP A 22 9.49 -14.41 -8.73
C ASP A 22 10.20 -13.66 -7.59
N SER A 23 11.01 -12.64 -7.91
CA SER A 23 11.69 -11.80 -6.93
C SER A 23 10.75 -10.71 -6.39
N PRO A 24 10.76 -10.43 -5.07
CA PRO A 24 10.04 -9.27 -4.51
C PRO A 24 10.54 -7.93 -5.05
N GLU A 25 11.70 -7.89 -5.69
CA GLU A 25 12.24 -6.70 -6.34
C GLU A 25 11.87 -6.62 -7.84
N HIS A 26 11.00 -7.51 -8.32
CA HIS A 26 10.50 -7.46 -9.69
C HIS A 26 9.47 -6.35 -9.90
N ILE A 27 8.63 -6.09 -8.90
CA ILE A 27 7.58 -5.07 -8.91
C ILE A 27 7.54 -4.44 -7.52
N TRP A 28 7.61 -3.12 -7.47
CA TRP A 28 7.35 -2.33 -6.27
C TRP A 28 6.41 -1.17 -6.60
N VAL A 29 5.80 -0.62 -5.56
CA VAL A 29 5.10 0.66 -5.60
C VAL A 29 5.92 1.66 -4.81
N GLU A 30 6.10 2.88 -5.32
CA GLU A 30 6.74 3.97 -4.57
C GLU A 30 5.69 4.95 -4.03
N VAL A 31 5.74 5.20 -2.72
CA VAL A 31 4.96 6.23 -2.03
C VAL A 31 5.88 7.43 -1.81
N THR A 32 5.41 8.62 -2.18
CA THR A 32 6.17 9.87 -2.04
C THR A 32 5.36 10.92 -1.28
N TYR A 33 6.07 11.77 -0.55
CA TYR A 33 5.53 12.94 0.13
C TYR A 33 6.54 14.09 0.03
N ASP A 34 6.06 15.27 -0.38
CA ASP A 34 6.92 16.40 -0.73
C ASP A 34 7.37 17.24 0.48
N GLY A 35 6.85 16.94 1.68
CA GLY A 35 7.23 17.61 2.91
C GLY A 35 6.66 19.01 3.10
N LYS A 36 5.73 19.49 2.25
CA LYS A 36 5.17 20.84 2.41
C LYS A 36 4.09 20.89 3.50
N GLU A 37 3.89 22.05 4.12
CA GLU A 37 2.95 22.18 5.24
C GLU A 37 1.48 22.05 4.82
N GLU A 38 1.18 22.47 3.59
CA GLU A 38 -0.12 22.36 2.95
C GLU A 38 -0.43 20.95 2.43
N SER A 39 0.60 20.09 2.30
CA SER A 39 0.42 18.73 1.81
C SER A 39 -0.20 17.85 2.89
N GLU A 40 -1.25 17.14 2.52
CA GLU A 40 -1.91 16.16 3.38
C GLU A 40 -0.96 15.01 3.73
N VAL A 41 -0.99 14.60 4.99
CA VAL A 41 -0.13 13.53 5.50
C VAL A 41 -0.84 12.19 5.31
N LEU A 42 -0.23 11.29 4.54
CA LEU A 42 -0.74 9.92 4.44
C LEU A 42 -0.57 9.21 5.79
N THR A 43 -1.69 8.72 6.30
CA THR A 43 -1.74 7.78 7.42
C THR A 43 -2.49 6.55 6.95
N VAL A 44 -1.82 5.41 6.97
CA VAL A 44 -2.42 4.12 6.67
C VAL A 44 -2.84 3.48 8.00
N PRO A 45 -4.14 3.25 8.22
CA PRO A 45 -4.64 2.70 9.47
C PRO A 45 -4.14 1.28 9.69
N ASN A 46 -4.20 0.81 10.94
CA ASN A 46 -3.86 -0.56 11.27
C ASN A 46 -4.73 -1.55 10.48
N HIS A 47 -4.08 -2.45 9.77
CA HIS A 47 -4.69 -3.47 8.94
C HIS A 47 -3.79 -4.71 8.87
N TRP A 48 -4.27 -5.77 8.23
CA TRP A 48 -3.47 -6.96 7.95
C TRP A 48 -3.82 -7.53 6.58
N HIS A 49 -2.91 -8.33 6.05
CA HIS A 49 -3.02 -9.02 4.77
C HIS A 49 -3.14 -10.53 5.00
N LYS A 50 -4.02 -11.21 4.29
CA LYS A 50 -4.20 -12.66 4.46
C LYS A 50 -3.25 -13.44 3.56
N ASP A 51 -3.06 -12.97 2.33
CA ASP A 51 -2.50 -13.76 1.24
C ASP A 51 -1.05 -13.40 0.93
N HIS A 52 -0.56 -12.25 1.39
CA HIS A 52 0.79 -11.78 1.13
C HIS A 52 1.50 -11.20 2.35
N ASP A 53 2.83 -11.35 2.35
CA ASP A 53 3.73 -10.59 3.21
C ASP A 53 4.04 -9.26 2.51
N GLU A 54 4.32 -8.22 3.28
CA GLU A 54 4.70 -6.90 2.79
C GLU A 54 6.12 -6.55 3.21
N ILE A 55 6.88 -5.91 2.32
CA ILE A 55 8.22 -5.42 2.58
C ILE A 55 8.24 -3.93 2.26
N MET A 56 8.50 -3.10 3.27
CA MET A 56 8.60 -1.65 3.12
C MET A 56 10.03 -1.17 3.33
N GLU A 57 10.54 -0.34 2.43
CA GLU A 57 11.87 0.24 2.53
C GLU A 57 11.79 1.76 2.37
N VAL A 58 12.33 2.47 3.36
CA VAL A 58 12.41 3.93 3.32
C VAL A 58 13.65 4.32 2.50
N LEU A 59 13.42 5.06 1.42
CA LEU A 59 14.47 5.55 0.52
C LEU A 59 14.91 6.98 0.86
N GLU A 60 13.99 7.79 1.39
CA GLU A 60 14.23 9.17 1.80
C GLU A 60 13.38 9.51 3.02
N GLY A 61 13.91 10.31 3.94
CA GLY A 61 13.19 10.78 5.11
C GLY A 61 13.00 9.68 6.15
N LYS A 62 11.83 9.72 6.81
CA LYS A 62 11.46 8.82 7.92
C LYS A 62 9.97 8.48 7.89
N ILE A 63 9.64 7.27 8.30
CA ILE A 63 8.27 6.80 8.51
C ILE A 63 8.13 6.24 9.92
N ILE A 64 6.97 6.47 10.55
CA ILE A 64 6.57 5.79 11.77
C ILE A 64 5.72 4.58 11.36
N PHE A 65 6.24 3.37 11.53
CA PHE A 65 5.51 2.12 11.35
C PHE A 65 4.87 1.68 12.66
N TYR A 66 3.69 1.09 12.56
CA TYR A 66 3.04 0.36 13.62
C TYR A 66 3.05 -1.11 13.24
N LEU A 67 3.56 -2.00 14.10
CA LEU A 67 3.60 -3.44 13.86
C LEU A 67 3.28 -4.18 15.16
N ASP A 68 2.16 -4.91 15.17
CA ASP A 68 1.62 -5.64 16.33
C ASP A 68 1.59 -4.79 17.61
N GLY A 69 1.14 -3.54 17.49
CA GLY A 69 1.04 -2.59 18.59
C GLY A 69 2.37 -1.95 19.02
N LYS A 70 3.48 -2.23 18.33
CA LYS A 70 4.76 -1.55 18.53
C LYS A 70 4.95 -0.45 17.51
N GLU A 71 5.52 0.66 17.96
CA GLU A 71 5.95 1.75 17.08
C GLU A 71 7.42 1.56 16.68
N LEU A 72 7.71 1.71 15.39
CA LEU A 72 9.05 1.62 14.82
C LEU A 72 9.30 2.88 13.99
N LEU A 73 10.27 3.70 14.39
CA LEU A 73 10.75 4.82 13.58
C LEU A 73 11.84 4.30 12.64
N THR A 74 11.57 4.30 11.34
CA THR A 74 12.48 3.82 10.30
C THR A 74 12.92 4.97 9.41
N SER A 75 14.22 5.09 9.17
CA SER A 75 14.85 6.12 8.35
C SER A 75 15.43 5.55 7.07
N ALA A 76 15.72 6.41 6.10
CA ALA A 76 16.50 6.01 4.93
C ALA A 76 17.85 5.39 5.35
N GLY A 77 18.18 4.22 4.78
CA GLY A 77 19.38 3.46 5.08
C GLY A 77 19.20 2.38 6.16
N ASP A 78 18.08 2.38 6.89
CA ASP A 78 17.72 1.26 7.77
C ASP A 78 17.31 0.03 6.94
N PRO A 79 17.42 -1.19 7.50
CA PRO A 79 16.93 -2.39 6.83
C PRO A 79 15.42 -2.29 6.51
N PRO A 80 14.96 -2.88 5.38
CA PRO A 80 13.54 -2.95 5.06
C PRO A 80 12.73 -3.61 6.18
N VAL A 81 11.54 -3.06 6.45
CA VAL A 81 10.57 -3.63 7.38
C VAL A 81 9.83 -4.76 6.68
N LEU A 82 10.08 -5.99 7.10
CA LEU A 82 9.30 -7.16 6.70
C LEU A 82 8.10 -7.30 7.61
N ILE A 83 6.93 -7.40 7.00
CA ILE A 83 5.62 -7.51 7.63
C ILE A 83 5.03 -8.85 7.19
N PRO A 84 5.11 -9.91 8.02
CA PRO A 84 4.56 -11.20 7.66
C PRO A 84 3.02 -11.13 7.56
N ARG A 85 2.45 -11.92 6.66
CA ARG A 85 0.98 -12.04 6.50
C ARG A 85 0.30 -12.33 7.83
N GLY A 86 -0.87 -11.73 8.00
CA GLY A 86 -1.65 -11.82 9.22
C GLY A 86 -1.18 -10.89 10.33
N HIS A 87 -0.02 -10.25 10.25
CA HIS A 87 0.40 -9.29 11.27
C HIS A 87 -0.28 -7.95 11.09
N VAL A 88 -0.68 -7.33 12.21
CA VAL A 88 -1.38 -6.04 12.17
C VAL A 88 -0.34 -4.95 12.04
N HIS A 89 -0.49 -4.11 11.02
CA HIS A 89 0.45 -3.05 10.74
C HIS A 89 -0.22 -1.82 10.12
N GLY A 90 0.45 -0.69 10.21
CA GLY A 90 0.06 0.58 9.61
C GLY A 90 1.26 1.52 9.60
N PHE A 91 1.10 2.70 9.04
CA PHE A 91 2.18 3.69 9.09
C PHE A 91 1.67 5.12 9.00
N LYS A 92 2.54 6.03 9.41
CA LYS A 92 2.30 7.46 9.34
C LYS A 92 3.55 8.17 8.83
N ILE A 93 3.33 9.03 7.84
CA ILE A 93 4.36 9.96 7.35
C ILE A 93 4.54 11.11 8.36
N ILE A 94 5.77 11.60 8.52
CA ILE A 94 6.07 12.74 9.39
C ILE A 94 5.82 14.04 8.62
N LYS A 95 4.90 14.89 9.11
CA LYS A 95 4.58 16.18 8.50
C LYS A 95 5.83 17.06 8.39
N GLY A 96 5.97 17.78 7.28
CA GLY A 96 7.05 18.76 7.10
C GLY A 96 8.40 18.16 6.66
N GLN A 97 8.46 16.85 6.38
CA GLN A 97 9.68 16.17 5.95
C GLN A 97 9.42 15.43 4.64
N PRO A 98 10.20 15.67 3.58
CA PRO A 98 10.13 14.85 2.38
C PRO A 98 10.34 13.37 2.72
N MET A 99 9.59 12.50 2.07
CA MET A 99 9.66 11.07 2.30
C MET A 99 9.44 10.32 1.00
N ARG A 100 10.25 9.27 0.79
CA ARG A 100 10.05 8.28 -0.26
C ARG A 100 10.22 6.89 0.32
N ALA A 101 9.31 5.98 0.00
CA ALA A 101 9.41 4.58 0.40
C ALA A 101 8.86 3.65 -0.67
N THR A 102 9.38 2.43 -0.71
CA THR A 102 8.86 1.37 -1.58
C THR A 102 8.03 0.38 -0.79
N GLU A 103 6.97 -0.12 -1.42
CA GLU A 103 6.12 -1.21 -0.97
C GLU A 103 6.25 -2.38 -1.95
N ARG A 104 6.58 -3.56 -1.44
CA ARG A 104 6.75 -4.82 -2.18
C ARG A 104 5.97 -5.92 -1.50
N THR A 105 5.57 -6.94 -2.26
CA THR A 105 4.82 -8.08 -1.71
C THR A 105 5.56 -9.41 -1.93
N LEU A 106 5.32 -10.36 -1.03
CA LEU A 106 5.67 -11.76 -1.20
C LEU A 106 4.40 -12.63 -1.10
N PRO A 107 4.01 -13.36 -2.17
CA PRO A 107 4.65 -13.43 -3.48
C PRO A 107 4.64 -12.09 -4.25
N ALA A 108 5.63 -11.93 -5.14
CA ALA A 108 5.72 -10.75 -5.99
C ALA A 108 4.59 -10.73 -7.02
N GLY A 109 4.09 -9.54 -7.36
CA GLY A 109 3.03 -9.39 -8.35
C GLY A 109 2.58 -7.94 -8.48
N ASP A 110 1.68 -7.72 -9.44
CA ASP A 110 1.10 -6.40 -9.72
C ASP A 110 -0.05 -6.02 -8.77
N PHE A 111 -0.30 -6.85 -7.77
CA PHE A 111 -1.44 -6.76 -6.86
C PHE A 111 -1.49 -5.43 -6.11
N LYS A 112 -0.37 -5.00 -5.50
CA LYS A 112 -0.30 -3.76 -4.73
C LYS A 112 -0.54 -2.54 -5.64
N ALA A 113 0.04 -2.54 -6.84
CA ALA A 113 -0.21 -1.52 -7.85
C ALA A 113 -1.70 -1.46 -8.25
N ARG A 114 -2.34 -2.61 -8.46
CA ARG A 114 -3.79 -2.67 -8.75
C ARG A 114 -4.63 -2.13 -7.60
N PHE A 115 -4.26 -2.46 -6.36
CA PHE A 115 -4.94 -1.95 -5.17
C PHE A 115 -4.87 -0.42 -5.08
N PHE A 116 -3.68 0.16 -5.22
CA PHE A 116 -3.53 1.62 -5.16
C PHE A 116 -4.20 2.33 -6.33
N GLN A 117 -4.09 1.81 -7.56
CA GLN A 117 -4.80 2.38 -8.71
C GLN A 117 -6.32 2.37 -8.50
N ASP A 118 -6.84 1.30 -7.92
CA ASP A 118 -8.26 1.15 -7.61
C ASP A 118 -8.71 2.07 -6.46
N MET A 119 -7.89 2.18 -5.42
CA MET A 119 -8.15 3.06 -4.28
C MET A 119 -8.07 4.55 -4.68
N LEU A 120 -7.16 4.92 -5.58
CA LEU A 120 -6.89 6.29 -6.02
C LEU A 120 -7.49 6.59 -7.41
N GLN A 121 -8.53 5.85 -7.81
CA GLN A 121 -9.15 6.02 -9.12
C GLN A 121 -10.02 7.28 -9.25
N THR A 122 -10.29 7.96 -8.14
CA THR A 122 -11.06 9.22 -8.07
C THR A 122 -10.17 10.36 -7.64
N ASP A 123 -10.48 11.58 -8.06
CA ASP A 123 -9.76 12.77 -7.61
C ASP A 123 -9.92 12.97 -6.10
N GLY A 124 -8.81 13.28 -5.43
CA GLY A 124 -8.75 13.47 -3.98
C GLY A 124 -8.69 12.16 -3.18
N LEU A 125 -8.94 12.25 -1.87
CA LEU A 125 -8.93 11.08 -0.98
C LEU A 125 -10.15 10.18 -1.25
N PRO A 126 -9.98 8.85 -1.25
CA PRO A 126 -11.11 7.94 -1.45
C PRO A 126 -12.14 8.10 -0.33
N GLY A 127 -13.41 8.19 -0.71
CA GLY A 127 -14.52 8.08 0.24
C GLY A 127 -14.53 6.72 0.93
N PHE A 128 -15.12 6.66 2.13
CA PHE A 128 -15.15 5.44 2.96
C PHE A 128 -15.62 4.18 2.21
N LEU A 129 -16.72 4.28 1.45
CA LEU A 129 -17.26 3.13 0.71
C LEU A 129 -16.30 2.64 -0.39
N LEU A 130 -15.59 3.56 -1.06
CA LEU A 130 -14.62 3.21 -2.08
C LEU A 130 -13.42 2.49 -1.46
N MET A 131 -12.92 3.00 -0.33
CA MET A 131 -11.84 2.39 0.44
C MET A 131 -12.20 0.97 0.90
N ILE A 132 -13.37 0.77 1.52
CA ILE A 132 -13.79 -0.57 1.99
C ILE A 132 -13.96 -1.55 0.83
N ARG A 133 -14.49 -1.08 -0.31
CA ARG A 133 -14.64 -1.88 -1.53
C ARG A 133 -13.29 -2.24 -2.15
N ALA A 134 -12.30 -1.33 -2.14
CA ALA A 134 -10.93 -1.60 -2.56
C ALA A 134 -10.22 -2.58 -1.63
N ALA A 135 -10.40 -2.43 -0.33
CA ALA A 135 -9.87 -3.32 0.69
C ALA A 135 -10.40 -4.76 0.51
N TYR A 136 -11.70 -4.89 0.24
CA TYR A 136 -12.35 -6.17 -0.07
C TYR A 136 -11.77 -6.86 -1.31
N ASP A 137 -11.55 -6.13 -2.40
CA ASP A 137 -10.97 -6.68 -3.64
C ASP A 137 -9.43 -6.76 -3.62
N GLY A 138 -8.81 -6.33 -2.51
CA GLY A 138 -7.39 -5.96 -2.41
C GLY A 138 -6.68 -6.50 -1.17
N ASP A 139 -7.18 -7.59 -0.56
CA ASP A 139 -6.54 -8.31 0.55
C ASP A 139 -6.14 -7.39 1.72
N MET A 140 -6.96 -6.39 2.03
CA MET A 140 -6.71 -5.48 3.15
C MET A 140 -7.83 -5.62 4.18
N TYR A 141 -7.47 -5.98 5.41
CA TYR A 141 -8.42 -6.11 6.51
C TYR A 141 -8.13 -5.09 7.60
N ILE A 142 -8.99 -4.07 7.70
CA ILE A 142 -8.86 -3.01 8.72
C ILE A 142 -9.00 -3.65 10.10
N SER A 143 -8.02 -3.39 10.97
CA SER A 143 -8.01 -3.91 12.33
C SER A 143 -9.01 -3.15 13.19
N LEU A 144 -10.05 -3.84 13.63
CA LEU A 144 -11.09 -3.30 14.51
C LEU A 144 -10.69 -3.43 15.98
N PRO A 145 -11.29 -2.61 16.87
CA PRO A 145 -11.07 -2.76 18.31
C PRO A 145 -11.36 -4.18 18.80
N GLY A 146 -10.50 -4.67 19.70
CA GLY A 146 -10.60 -6.01 20.28
C GLY A 146 -9.71 -7.08 19.62
N GLY A 147 -9.05 -6.77 18.50
CA GLY A 147 -7.98 -7.61 17.94
C GLY A 147 -8.43 -8.96 17.37
N TRP A 148 -9.74 -9.17 17.19
CA TRP A 148 -10.27 -10.40 16.63
C TRP A 148 -10.33 -10.32 15.10
N LYS A 149 -9.31 -10.88 14.43
CA LYS A 149 -9.19 -10.90 12.96
C LYS A 149 -10.40 -11.48 12.23
N GLY A 150 -11.17 -12.36 12.88
CA GLY A 150 -12.42 -12.89 12.33
C GLY A 150 -13.48 -11.80 12.15
N LEU A 151 -13.54 -10.81 13.06
CA LEU A 151 -14.43 -9.66 12.94
C LEU A 151 -13.98 -8.72 11.82
N ASP A 152 -12.68 -8.43 11.75
CA ASP A 152 -12.09 -7.60 10.69
C ASP A 152 -12.44 -8.17 9.31
N TRP A 153 -12.22 -9.48 9.15
CA TRP A 153 -12.54 -10.23 7.95
C TRP A 153 -14.04 -10.17 7.62
N LEU A 154 -14.90 -10.42 8.60
CA LEU A 154 -16.36 -10.37 8.41
C LEU A 154 -16.82 -8.97 8.01
N PHE A 155 -16.31 -7.94 8.67
CA PHE A 155 -16.64 -6.55 8.42
C PHE A 155 -16.29 -6.15 6.99
N ILE A 156 -15.04 -6.37 6.57
CA ILE A 156 -14.60 -6.04 5.20
C ILE A 156 -15.38 -6.87 4.18
N THR A 157 -15.64 -8.14 4.47
CA THR A 157 -16.41 -9.02 3.58
C THR A 157 -17.82 -8.48 3.37
N VAL A 158 -18.57 -8.22 4.44
CA VAL A 158 -19.98 -7.80 4.36
C VAL A 158 -20.10 -6.39 3.80
N VAL A 159 -19.35 -5.42 4.37
CA VAL A 159 -19.46 -4.02 3.98
C VAL A 159 -18.89 -3.79 2.58
N GLY A 160 -17.79 -4.46 2.23
CA GLY A 160 -17.19 -4.39 0.90
C GLY A 160 -18.12 -4.93 -0.19
N LEU A 161 -18.81 -6.04 0.08
CA LEU A 161 -19.76 -6.63 -0.85
C LEU A 161 -21.00 -5.75 -1.05
N ILE A 162 -21.48 -5.08 0.00
CA ILE A 162 -22.53 -4.04 -0.08
C ILE A 162 -22.06 -2.81 -0.86
N ALA A 163 -20.79 -2.42 -0.70
CA ALA A 163 -20.25 -1.24 -1.36
C ALA A 163 -20.04 -1.43 -2.87
N LYS A 164 -19.82 -2.65 -3.36
CA LYS A 164 -19.58 -2.96 -4.79
C LYS A 164 -20.54 -2.29 -5.77
N PRO A 165 -21.88 -2.36 -5.60
CA PRO A 165 -22.81 -1.70 -6.52
C PRO A 165 -22.92 -0.18 -6.31
N LEU A 166 -22.32 0.39 -5.26
CA LEU A 166 -22.52 1.79 -4.85
C LEU A 166 -21.38 2.73 -5.26
N VAL A 167 -20.23 2.19 -5.65
CA VAL A 167 -19.01 2.95 -5.98
C VAL A 167 -18.38 2.46 -7.27
N ALA A 168 -17.38 3.19 -7.76
CA ALA A 168 -16.63 2.81 -8.95
C ALA A 168 -16.05 1.39 -8.82
N ALA A 169 -16.15 0.63 -9.91
CA ALA A 169 -15.67 -0.74 -9.98
C ALA A 169 -14.14 -0.77 -10.15
N LYS A 170 -13.50 -1.81 -9.62
CA LYS A 170 -12.06 -2.05 -9.79
C LYS A 170 -11.66 -2.00 -11.28
N PRO A 171 -10.69 -1.17 -11.66
CA PRO A 171 -10.18 -1.14 -13.03
C PRO A 171 -9.72 -2.53 -13.50
N ARG A 172 -10.06 -2.90 -14.74
CA ARG A 172 -9.71 -4.21 -15.31
C ARG A 172 -8.23 -4.31 -15.69
N THR A 173 -7.64 -3.18 -16.08
CA THR A 173 -6.26 -3.07 -16.52
C THR A 173 -5.50 -2.08 -15.63
N LEU A 174 -4.19 -2.28 -15.55
CA LEU A 174 -3.28 -1.29 -14.98
C LEU A 174 -3.03 -0.21 -16.04
N LYS A 175 -3.17 1.06 -15.66
CA LYS A 175 -2.93 2.22 -16.52
C LYS A 175 -1.44 2.55 -16.54
N LYS A 176 -0.85 2.54 -17.72
CA LYS A 176 0.54 2.96 -17.95
C LYS A 176 0.60 4.46 -18.17
N MET A 177 1.68 5.14 -17.76
CA MET A 177 1.90 6.52 -18.17
C MET A 177 2.06 6.60 -19.69
N GLY A 178 1.30 7.50 -20.31
CA GLY A 178 1.29 7.73 -21.76
C GLY A 178 0.13 7.09 -22.54
N GLU A 179 -0.79 6.40 -21.86
CA GLU A 179 -2.10 5.97 -22.41
C GLU A 179 -3.23 6.94 -22.05
#